data_AF-A0A426CZ27-F1
#
_entry.id   AF-A0A426CZ27-F1
#
_cell.length_a   1.000
_cell.length_b   1.000
_cell.length_c   1.000
_cell.angle_alpha   90.00
_cell.angle_beta   90.00
_cell.angle_gamma   90.00
#
_symmetry.space_group_name_H-M   'P 1'
#
loop_
_entity.id
_entity.type
_entity.pdbx_description
1 polymer ?
#
loop_
_entity_poly.entity_id
_entity_poly.type
_entity_poly.pdbx_seq_one_letter_code
_entity_poly.pdbx_strand_id
1 'polypeptide(L)'
;MSRFLSKLSLYLVLPLILQNTACANPTTSAKASLLWDEYEQTPDSHPNIPNCSYSGYQYGERSIPRIVGPIYNVTTFGARGDGQSDDTAAIRAAIAAVGSDGGVVWFPDGRYAVRGVLFVHTDRTVLRGQSQTGTEIIFTQPLDRGYGTFFYTAASGERATRWTYSGGLIWFGPKSRGNTYRPHAEPDSPIQNDEFAERWLTTGNEISVTTSARRGDSTIILERDSAAGLKPGDFVLLRQTDPGDYSLVKHLAGGGAWAENYDWQHGKQGAAWPRPSPLQWVVEIAAIKDPSEGQSLTRVLTLRQPLRFDIRSDWTPVVQRLGSLLRESGIEDMTLRFNRPYEWSISMHHREEGWNAPYFNNAVHCWLRDVTMIDVDNGPNLSCAKLITLSGFTIKASSARTLAHHHGTLTRNGSHDNLITDFRIESRPWHGLNVESFSSGNVWTRGTLEHGVFDSHRKMPYDGIRTDITMIANDGRHGGGGGPLMGARFVNWNIRTPSGENYIVGWANATPSGAIVGLQGSTPTWKAQANRTPSGESSSGCRIESPGELPEPSNLYQAQLQLRLKKQQPSPR
;
A
#
# COMPACT_ATOMS: atom_id res chain seq x y z
N MET A 1 3.68 78.16 23.44
CA MET A 1 3.84 78.12 21.97
C MET A 1 4.83 77.02 21.60
N SER A 2 4.51 76.23 20.56
CA SER A 2 5.36 75.26 19.84
C SER A 2 5.82 74.00 20.60
N ARG A 3 5.12 72.85 20.48
CA ARG A 3 5.23 71.80 19.43
C ARG A 3 6.66 71.31 19.18
N PHE A 4 6.96 70.08 19.64
CA PHE A 4 7.78 69.11 18.89
C PHE A 4 7.31 67.68 19.23
N LEU A 5 6.71 67.03 18.24
CA LEU A 5 6.30 65.62 18.24
C LEU A 5 7.52 64.77 17.83
N SER A 6 7.91 63.81 18.67
CA SER A 6 8.88 62.77 18.30
C SER A 6 8.17 61.61 17.62
N LYS A 7 8.62 61.26 16.41
CA LYS A 7 8.14 60.17 15.58
C LYS A 7 8.40 58.80 16.24
N LEU A 8 7.35 58.00 16.38
CA LEU A 8 7.41 56.57 16.69
C LEU A 8 7.52 55.82 15.35
N SER A 9 8.65 55.15 15.09
CA SER A 9 8.79 54.28 13.91
C SER A 9 8.16 52.92 14.20
N LEU A 10 7.02 52.66 13.56
CA LEU A 10 6.33 51.37 13.54
C LEU A 10 7.05 50.46 12.54
N TYR A 11 7.68 49.37 13.01
CA TYR A 11 8.19 48.31 12.13
C TYR A 11 7.02 47.51 11.58
N LEU A 12 6.62 47.81 10.34
CA LEU A 12 5.67 47.02 9.58
C LEU A 12 6.40 45.80 9.01
N VAL A 13 6.12 44.60 9.52
CA VAL A 13 6.53 43.35 8.90
C VAL A 13 5.63 43.14 7.68
N LEU A 14 6.14 43.44 6.48
CA LEU A 14 5.49 43.06 5.23
C LEU A 14 5.63 41.54 5.03
N PRO A 15 4.56 40.80 4.70
CA PRO A 15 4.69 39.45 4.19
C PRO A 15 5.33 39.51 2.80
N LEU A 16 6.41 38.75 2.62
CA LEU A 16 7.06 38.55 1.33
C LEU A 16 6.10 37.74 0.43
N ILE A 17 5.30 38.43 -0.39
CA ILE A 17 4.52 37.80 -1.45
C ILE A 17 5.50 37.40 -2.54
N LEU A 18 5.87 36.12 -2.58
CA LEU A 18 6.50 35.49 -3.75
C LEU A 18 5.52 35.61 -4.92
N GLN A 19 5.71 36.63 -5.75
CA GLN A 19 5.09 36.69 -7.07
C GLN A 19 5.70 35.57 -7.91
N ASN A 20 4.94 34.48 -8.07
CA ASN A 20 5.18 33.50 -9.12
C ASN A 20 5.08 34.25 -10.47
N THR A 21 6.22 34.61 -11.05
CA THR A 21 6.31 34.84 -12.48
C THR A 21 6.09 33.48 -13.15
N ALA A 22 4.82 33.19 -13.44
CA ALA A 22 4.46 32.10 -14.33
C ALA A 22 5.01 32.44 -15.72
N CYS A 23 6.18 31.90 -16.06
CA CYS A 23 6.47 31.63 -17.46
C CYS A 23 5.35 30.72 -17.94
N ALA A 24 4.48 31.24 -18.80
CA ALA A 24 3.49 30.45 -19.51
C ALA A 24 4.26 29.45 -20.38
N ASN A 25 4.51 28.26 -19.83
CA ASN A 25 4.81 27.09 -20.63
C ASN A 25 3.67 26.94 -21.65
N PRO A 26 3.95 26.56 -22.90
CA PRO A 26 2.88 26.26 -23.85
C PRO A 26 1.91 25.31 -23.17
N THR A 27 0.66 25.74 -23.02
CA THR A 27 -0.41 24.91 -22.47
C THR A 27 -0.55 23.71 -23.39
N THR A 28 0.07 22.60 -23.02
CA THR A 28 -0.21 21.30 -23.61
C THR A 28 -1.69 21.03 -23.35
N SER A 29 -2.52 21.18 -24.38
CA SER A 29 -3.93 20.85 -24.29
C SER A 29 -4.03 19.37 -23.89
N ALA A 30 -4.70 19.09 -22.77
CA ALA A 30 -4.97 17.71 -22.38
C ALA A 30 -5.85 17.04 -23.43
N LYS A 31 -5.64 15.73 -23.65
CA LYS A 31 -6.36 14.94 -24.65
C LYS A 31 -7.41 14.06 -23.97
N ALA A 32 -8.66 14.25 -24.35
CA ALA A 32 -9.78 13.44 -23.86
C ALA A 32 -9.51 11.94 -24.06
N SER A 33 -9.83 11.14 -23.05
CA SER A 33 -9.67 9.69 -23.06
C SER A 33 -11.02 9.00 -23.23
N LEU A 34 -11.15 8.18 -24.28
CA LEU A 34 -12.35 7.35 -24.50
C LEU A 34 -12.51 6.34 -23.36
N LEU A 35 -11.40 5.79 -22.87
CA LEU A 35 -11.38 4.92 -21.69
C LEU A 35 -12.02 5.57 -20.45
N TRP A 36 -11.82 6.87 -20.24
CA TRP A 36 -12.48 7.58 -19.14
C TRP A 36 -14.00 7.68 -19.37
N ASP A 37 -14.42 8.09 -20.56
CA ASP A 37 -15.84 8.23 -20.92
C ASP A 37 -16.59 6.89 -20.78
N GLU A 38 -15.95 5.77 -21.15
CA GLU A 38 -16.48 4.42 -20.95
C GLU A 38 -16.55 4.04 -19.46
N TYR A 39 -15.52 4.40 -18.68
CA TYR A 39 -15.48 4.14 -17.24
C TYR A 39 -16.61 4.86 -16.50
N GLU A 40 -16.93 6.10 -16.85
CA GLU A 40 -18.00 6.85 -16.19
C GLU A 40 -19.38 6.15 -16.29
N GLN A 41 -19.60 5.41 -17.39
CA GLN A 41 -20.81 4.65 -17.65
C GLN A 41 -20.89 3.37 -16.81
N THR A 42 -19.75 2.71 -16.57
CA THR A 42 -19.70 1.37 -15.94
C THR A 42 -18.58 1.25 -14.89
N PRO A 43 -18.47 2.17 -13.90
CA PRO A 43 -17.27 2.29 -13.07
C PRO A 43 -16.92 1.01 -12.30
N ASP A 44 -17.92 0.25 -11.88
CA ASP A 44 -17.74 -0.94 -11.04
C ASP A 44 -17.42 -2.20 -11.84
N SER A 45 -17.68 -2.21 -13.15
CA SER A 45 -17.53 -3.38 -14.03
C SER A 45 -16.69 -3.13 -15.29
N HIS A 46 -16.17 -1.91 -15.47
CA HIS A 46 -15.41 -1.53 -16.66
C HIS A 46 -14.26 -2.51 -16.95
N PRO A 47 -14.09 -2.96 -18.21
CA PRO A 47 -13.19 -4.06 -18.56
C PRO A 47 -11.70 -3.77 -18.37
N ASN A 48 -11.25 -2.52 -18.56
CA ASN A 48 -9.82 -2.14 -18.46
C ASN A 48 -9.46 -1.32 -17.22
N ILE A 49 -10.31 -0.39 -16.80
CA ILE A 49 -10.11 0.46 -15.62
C ILE A 49 -10.81 -0.15 -14.39
N PRO A 50 -10.10 -0.35 -13.27
CA PRO A 50 -10.70 -0.79 -12.01
C PRO A 50 -11.37 0.37 -11.27
N ASN A 51 -12.39 0.09 -10.45
CA ASN A 51 -12.83 1.07 -9.46
C ASN A 51 -11.88 1.06 -8.26
N CYS A 52 -10.99 2.06 -8.19
CA CYS A 52 -10.12 2.29 -7.03
C CYS A 52 -10.49 3.58 -6.28
N SER A 53 -11.69 4.14 -6.52
CA SER A 53 -12.16 5.32 -5.79
C SER A 53 -12.32 5.10 -4.29
N TYR A 54 -12.31 3.85 -3.83
CA TYR A 54 -12.43 3.46 -2.42
C TYR A 54 -11.08 3.35 -1.70
N SER A 55 -9.96 3.60 -2.38
CA SER A 55 -8.63 3.39 -1.81
C SER A 55 -8.22 4.51 -0.87
N GLY A 56 -7.56 4.14 0.23
CA GLY A 56 -7.07 5.03 1.26
C GLY A 56 -7.97 5.13 2.49
N TYR A 57 -7.52 5.92 3.45
CA TYR A 57 -8.16 6.15 4.74
C TYR A 57 -9.64 6.48 4.57
N GLN A 58 -10.48 5.79 5.34
CA GLN A 58 -11.94 5.94 5.34
C GLN A 58 -12.52 6.06 3.91
N TYR A 59 -12.05 5.24 2.99
CA TYR A 59 -12.51 5.19 1.59
C TYR A 59 -12.32 6.50 0.82
N GLY A 60 -11.46 7.42 1.25
CA GLY A 60 -11.39 8.77 0.67
C GLY A 60 -12.63 9.64 0.94
N GLU A 61 -13.55 9.17 1.80
CA GLU A 61 -14.77 9.91 2.21
C GLU A 61 -14.46 10.89 3.35
N ARG A 62 -13.33 10.71 4.05
CA ARG A 62 -12.86 11.57 5.14
C ARG A 62 -11.36 11.83 5.00
N SER A 63 -10.93 13.02 5.43
CA SER A 63 -9.52 13.32 5.59
C SER A 63 -8.91 12.53 6.74
N ILE A 64 -7.60 12.21 6.66
CA ILE A 64 -6.84 11.67 7.78
C ILE A 64 -6.99 12.61 8.99
N PRO A 65 -7.44 12.12 10.16
CA PRO A 65 -7.77 12.96 11.29
C PRO A 65 -6.51 13.59 11.88
N ARG A 66 -6.69 14.71 12.58
CA ARG A 66 -5.70 15.22 13.54
C ARG A 66 -6.19 14.83 14.93
N ILE A 67 -5.72 13.69 15.45
CA ILE A 67 -6.10 13.24 16.79
C ILE A 67 -5.61 14.26 17.83
N VAL A 68 -6.51 14.78 18.66
CA VAL A 68 -6.21 15.76 19.73
C VAL A 68 -6.32 15.16 21.14
N GLY A 69 -6.68 13.87 21.22
CA GLY A 69 -6.89 13.12 22.47
C GLY A 69 -5.62 12.96 23.32
N PRO A 70 -5.70 12.22 24.44
CA PRO A 70 -4.69 12.25 25.51
C PRO A 70 -3.25 12.26 24.99
N ILE A 71 -2.46 13.22 25.45
CA ILE A 71 -1.07 13.39 25.04
C ILE A 71 -0.18 12.61 26.00
N TYR A 72 0.56 11.66 25.45
CA TYR A 72 1.58 10.87 26.12
C TYR A 72 2.95 11.39 25.67
N ASN A 73 3.43 12.45 26.31
CA ASN A 73 4.72 13.06 25.97
C ASN A 73 5.87 12.14 26.40
N VAL A 74 6.69 11.69 25.45
CA VAL A 74 7.79 10.75 25.70
C VAL A 74 8.79 11.24 26.75
N THR A 75 8.95 12.56 26.93
CA THR A 75 9.85 13.12 27.95
C THR A 75 9.32 12.96 29.37
N THR A 76 7.98 12.92 29.54
CA THR A 76 7.35 12.57 30.83
C THR A 76 7.62 11.12 31.22
N PHE A 77 7.88 10.25 30.24
CA PHE A 77 8.29 8.85 30.44
C PHE A 77 9.82 8.68 30.52
N GLY A 78 10.59 9.78 30.53
CA GLY A 78 12.03 9.77 30.72
C GLY A 78 12.88 9.80 29.45
N ALA A 79 12.27 9.98 28.26
CA ALA A 79 13.03 10.17 27.03
C ALA A 79 13.80 11.49 27.10
N ARG A 80 15.06 11.47 26.70
CA ARG A 80 15.96 12.63 26.75
C ARG A 80 15.99 13.39 25.43
N GLY A 81 15.88 12.72 24.29
CA GLY A 81 15.88 13.38 22.99
C GLY A 81 17.22 14.06 22.65
N ASP A 82 18.34 13.58 23.20
CA ASP A 82 19.69 14.15 23.04
C ASP A 82 20.52 13.47 21.92
N GLY A 83 19.98 12.44 21.28
CA GLY A 83 20.59 11.63 20.22
C GLY A 83 21.63 10.63 20.69
N GLN A 84 21.86 10.50 22.00
CA GLN A 84 22.89 9.66 22.60
C GLN A 84 22.32 8.65 23.59
N SER A 85 21.40 9.11 24.45
CA SER A 85 20.72 8.31 25.44
C SER A 85 19.74 7.35 24.78
N ASP A 86 19.67 6.12 25.29
CA ASP A 86 18.76 5.11 24.78
C ASP A 86 17.33 5.39 25.26
N ASP A 87 16.53 6.01 24.39
CA ASP A 87 15.15 6.43 24.67
C ASP A 87 14.12 5.30 24.47
N THR A 88 14.58 4.09 24.11
CA THR A 88 13.71 2.96 23.76
C THR A 88 12.70 2.63 24.86
N ALA A 89 13.14 2.55 26.12
CA ALA A 89 12.28 2.19 27.24
C ALA A 89 11.22 3.26 27.52
N ALA A 90 11.60 4.53 27.48
CA ALA A 90 10.70 5.66 27.70
C ALA A 90 9.63 5.74 26.61
N ILE A 91 10.01 5.58 25.35
CA ILE A 91 9.08 5.62 24.22
C ILE A 91 8.10 4.43 24.28
N ARG A 92 8.61 3.22 24.57
CA ARG A 92 7.75 2.04 24.75
C ARG A 92 6.77 2.22 25.93
N ALA A 93 7.21 2.84 27.02
CA ALA A 93 6.34 3.14 28.15
C ALA A 93 5.23 4.15 27.76
N ALA A 94 5.55 5.18 26.99
CA ALA A 94 4.57 6.13 26.47
C ALA A 94 3.54 5.44 25.56
N ILE A 95 3.98 4.55 24.67
CA ILE A 95 3.08 3.76 23.81
C ILE A 95 2.19 2.83 24.65
N ALA A 96 2.76 2.14 25.63
CA ALA A 96 2.03 1.22 26.51
C ALA A 96 1.00 1.94 27.40
N ALA A 97 1.21 3.22 27.71
CA ALA A 97 0.29 4.03 28.49
C ALA A 97 -0.97 4.45 27.73
N VAL A 98 -0.98 4.33 26.40
CA VAL A 98 -2.14 4.66 25.57
C VAL A 98 -3.30 3.73 25.92
N GLY A 99 -4.38 4.32 26.46
CA GLY A 99 -5.59 3.60 26.83
C GLY A 99 -6.41 3.14 25.62
N SER A 100 -7.47 2.37 25.87
CA SER A 100 -8.38 1.88 24.83
C SER A 100 -9.05 2.99 24.01
N ASP A 101 -9.11 4.20 24.55
CA ASP A 101 -9.64 5.38 23.88
C ASP A 101 -8.69 6.00 22.84
N GLY A 102 -7.46 5.50 22.77
CA GLY A 102 -6.41 6.03 21.92
C GLY A 102 -5.74 7.27 22.50
N GLY A 103 -4.84 7.83 21.72
CA GLY A 103 -4.07 9.01 22.11
C GLY A 103 -2.89 9.29 21.21
N VAL A 104 -2.18 10.36 21.55
CA VAL A 104 -1.01 10.81 20.81
C VAL A 104 0.22 10.56 21.66
N VAL A 105 1.10 9.67 21.22
CA VAL A 105 2.46 9.58 21.73
C VAL A 105 3.24 10.72 21.11
N TRP A 106 3.50 11.74 21.91
CA TRP A 106 4.02 13.02 21.46
C TRP A 106 5.53 13.09 21.66
N PHE A 107 6.23 13.47 20.60
CA PHE A 107 7.67 13.67 20.56
C PHE A 107 7.96 15.16 20.38
N PRO A 108 8.40 15.88 21.43
CA PRO A 108 8.97 17.21 21.27
C PRO A 108 10.14 17.21 20.29
N ASP A 109 10.48 18.37 19.72
CA ASP A 109 11.69 18.48 18.88
C ASP A 109 12.92 18.01 19.67
N GLY A 110 13.72 17.16 19.04
CA GLY A 110 14.74 16.37 19.71
C GLY A 110 15.15 15.16 18.87
N ARG A 111 16.22 14.49 19.29
CA ARG A 111 16.83 13.35 18.63
C ARG A 111 16.72 12.13 19.54
N TYR A 112 15.91 11.15 19.19
CA TYR A 112 15.59 10.03 20.08
C TYR A 112 16.30 8.77 19.59
N ALA A 113 17.35 8.33 20.29
CA ALA A 113 18.06 7.11 19.90
C ALA A 113 17.28 5.87 20.38
N VAL A 114 17.02 4.95 19.45
CA VAL A 114 16.20 3.75 19.68
C VAL A 114 16.95 2.50 19.24
N ARG A 115 17.06 1.51 20.13
CA ARG A 115 17.83 0.27 19.94
C ARG A 115 16.96 -0.97 19.66
N GLY A 116 15.64 -0.81 19.59
CA GLY A 116 14.73 -1.92 19.35
C GLY A 116 13.41 -1.49 18.72
N VAL A 117 12.57 -2.47 18.41
CA VAL A 117 11.30 -2.21 17.71
C VAL A 117 10.30 -1.47 18.60
N LEU A 118 9.56 -0.54 18.01
CA LEU A 118 8.42 0.14 18.62
C LEU A 118 7.13 -0.51 18.12
N PHE A 119 6.36 -1.13 19.02
CA PHE A 119 5.11 -1.81 18.66
C PHE A 119 3.89 -0.95 19.02
N VAL A 120 3.03 -0.70 18.03
CA VAL A 120 1.74 -0.03 18.20
C VAL A 120 0.64 -1.07 18.03
N HIS A 121 0.04 -1.47 19.17
CA HIS A 121 -1.01 -2.49 19.23
C HIS A 121 -2.40 -1.95 19.57
N THR A 122 -2.47 -0.77 20.16
CA THR A 122 -3.72 -0.16 20.62
C THR A 122 -4.28 0.70 19.49
N ASP A 123 -5.57 0.50 19.18
CA ASP A 123 -6.28 1.33 18.20
C ASP A 123 -6.19 2.82 18.57
N ARG A 124 -6.35 3.70 17.57
CA ARG A 124 -6.34 5.16 17.76
C ARG A 124 -5.04 5.69 18.38
N THR A 125 -3.92 4.99 18.18
CA THR A 125 -2.60 5.43 18.64
C THR A 125 -1.85 6.15 17.53
N VAL A 126 -1.43 7.38 17.80
CA VAL A 126 -0.64 8.18 16.86
C VAL A 126 0.73 8.49 17.43
N LEU A 127 1.79 8.12 16.73
CA LEU A 127 3.14 8.60 17.00
C LEU A 127 3.31 9.95 16.26
N ARG A 128 3.45 11.05 17.00
CA ARG A 128 3.47 12.39 16.40
C ARG A 128 4.68 13.19 16.86
N GLY A 129 5.45 13.69 15.90
CA GLY A 129 6.50 14.68 16.17
C GLY A 129 5.93 16.09 16.28
N GLN A 130 6.65 16.93 17.02
CA GLN A 130 6.34 18.35 17.10
C GLN A 130 6.51 19.04 15.75
N SER A 131 7.51 18.60 14.98
CA SER A 131 7.75 19.05 13.62
C SER A 131 8.48 17.98 12.82
N GLN A 132 8.22 17.94 11.51
CA GLN A 132 8.81 16.97 10.59
C GLN A 132 10.34 16.97 10.63
N THR A 133 10.96 18.14 10.75
CA THR A 133 12.42 18.31 10.68
C THR A 133 13.09 18.48 12.04
N GLY A 134 12.34 18.85 13.09
CA GLY A 134 12.87 19.01 14.45
C GLY A 134 12.77 17.75 15.30
N THR A 135 11.82 16.86 15.00
CA THR A 135 11.71 15.55 15.67
C THR A 135 12.40 14.46 14.83
N GLU A 136 13.42 13.82 15.38
CA GLU A 136 14.15 12.72 14.73
C GLU A 136 14.20 11.48 15.62
N ILE A 137 13.61 10.36 15.19
CA ILE A 137 13.85 9.03 15.79
C ILE A 137 15.02 8.38 15.05
N ILE A 138 16.06 7.99 15.78
CA ILE A 138 17.29 7.40 15.26
C ILE A 138 17.36 5.94 15.68
N PHE A 139 17.06 5.03 14.77
CA PHE A 139 17.30 3.62 15.00
C PHE A 139 18.79 3.32 14.93
N THR A 140 19.35 2.78 16.00
CA THR A 140 20.77 2.43 16.09
C THR A 140 21.01 0.92 16.06
N GLN A 141 19.95 0.12 15.94
CA GLN A 141 20.01 -1.31 15.67
C GLN A 141 18.97 -1.67 14.61
N PRO A 142 19.31 -2.57 13.67
CA PRO A 142 18.37 -3.15 12.71
C PRO A 142 17.45 -4.19 13.36
N LEU A 143 16.51 -4.74 12.59
CA LEU A 143 15.63 -5.82 13.07
C LEU A 143 16.38 -7.07 13.55
N ASP A 144 17.47 -7.47 12.88
CA ASP A 144 18.23 -8.69 13.26
C ASP A 144 18.75 -8.66 14.70
N ARG A 145 19.15 -7.49 15.20
CA ARG A 145 19.69 -7.25 16.54
C ARG A 145 18.67 -6.67 17.51
N GLY A 146 17.80 -5.77 17.02
CA GLY A 146 16.80 -5.06 17.83
C GLY A 146 15.49 -5.81 18.04
N TYR A 147 15.28 -6.93 17.33
CA TYR A 147 14.11 -7.79 17.47
C TYR A 147 14.45 -9.28 17.43
N GLY A 148 15.25 -9.70 16.45
CA GLY A 148 15.70 -11.07 16.31
C GLY A 148 15.96 -11.47 14.86
N THR A 149 16.57 -12.64 14.67
CA THR A 149 17.06 -13.10 13.37
C THR A 149 16.10 -14.11 12.73
N PHE A 150 15.64 -13.80 11.50
CA PHE A 150 14.65 -14.61 10.77
C PHE A 150 15.21 -15.13 9.47
N PHE A 151 16.04 -16.17 9.56
CA PHE A 151 16.59 -16.80 8.38
C PHE A 151 15.70 -17.92 7.83
N TYR A 152 15.70 -18.06 6.51
CA TYR A 152 15.14 -19.19 5.79
C TYR A 152 16.09 -19.59 4.66
N THR A 153 15.92 -20.80 4.12
CA THR A 153 16.65 -21.24 2.92
C THR A 153 15.86 -20.82 1.69
N ALA A 154 16.40 -19.94 0.87
CA ALA A 154 15.77 -19.52 -0.38
C ALA A 154 15.72 -20.67 -1.39
N ALA A 155 14.89 -20.53 -2.43
CA ALA A 155 14.81 -21.52 -3.51
C ALA A 155 16.15 -21.74 -4.23
N SER A 156 17.07 -20.79 -4.17
CA SER A 156 18.46 -20.90 -4.65
C SER A 156 19.35 -21.80 -3.78
N GLY A 157 18.88 -22.24 -2.61
CA GLY A 157 19.66 -22.96 -1.61
C GLY A 157 20.48 -22.04 -0.69
N GLU A 158 20.48 -20.72 -0.94
CA GLU A 158 21.21 -19.76 -0.11
C GLU A 158 20.43 -19.39 1.15
N ARG A 159 21.17 -19.06 2.22
CA ARG A 159 20.59 -18.49 3.44
C ARG A 159 20.10 -17.08 3.14
N ALA A 160 18.81 -16.84 3.41
CA ALA A 160 18.13 -15.57 3.22
C ALA A 160 17.48 -15.09 4.52
N THR A 161 17.25 -13.79 4.66
CA THR A 161 16.53 -13.17 5.79
C THR A 161 15.14 -12.69 5.38
N ARG A 162 14.15 -12.90 6.26
CA ARG A 162 12.78 -12.40 6.06
C ARG A 162 12.69 -10.87 6.13
N TRP A 163 13.67 -10.22 6.74
CA TRP A 163 13.73 -8.76 6.86
C TRP A 163 13.88 -8.04 5.53
N THR A 164 14.15 -8.77 4.46
CA THR A 164 14.15 -8.25 3.10
C THR A 164 12.79 -7.84 2.57
N TYR A 165 11.69 -8.38 3.12
CA TYR A 165 10.35 -8.17 2.58
C TYR A 165 9.25 -8.05 3.64
N SER A 166 9.60 -8.10 4.93
CA SER A 166 8.67 -8.12 6.07
C SER A 166 9.22 -7.31 7.24
N GLY A 167 8.32 -6.87 8.13
CA GLY A 167 8.67 -6.22 9.39
C GLY A 167 9.13 -4.76 9.22
N GLY A 168 9.16 -4.05 10.35
CA GLY A 168 9.57 -2.66 10.46
C GLY A 168 10.06 -2.35 11.86
N LEU A 169 10.98 -1.40 12.00
CA LEU A 169 11.44 -0.93 13.32
C LEU A 169 10.37 -0.14 14.08
N ILE A 170 9.30 0.25 13.39
CA ILE A 170 8.01 0.63 13.96
C ILE A 170 6.95 -0.29 13.38
N TRP A 171 6.22 -1.00 14.25
CA TRP A 171 5.29 -2.05 13.85
C TRP A 171 3.86 -1.69 14.29
N PHE A 172 3.01 -1.44 13.31
CA PHE A 172 1.58 -1.23 13.49
C PHE A 172 0.84 -2.54 13.23
N GLY A 173 0.31 -3.17 14.27
CA GLY A 173 -0.51 -4.36 14.12
C GLY A 173 -1.11 -4.84 15.44
N PRO A 174 -2.18 -5.62 15.43
CA PRO A 174 -2.86 -6.04 16.66
C PRO A 174 -1.99 -7.02 17.45
N LYS A 175 -2.04 -6.94 18.79
CA LYS A 175 -1.25 -7.79 19.71
C LYS A 175 -1.42 -9.30 19.46
N SER A 176 -2.58 -9.73 18.96
CA SER A 176 -2.87 -11.12 18.60
C SER A 176 -2.03 -11.67 17.45
N ARG A 177 -1.28 -10.82 16.74
CA ARG A 177 -0.26 -11.28 15.79
C ARG A 177 0.98 -11.88 16.47
N GLY A 178 1.06 -11.80 17.81
CA GLY A 178 2.18 -12.29 18.60
C GLY A 178 3.51 -11.59 18.28
N ASN A 179 3.42 -10.40 17.68
CA ASN A 179 4.50 -9.47 17.44
C ASN A 179 4.73 -8.62 18.70
N THR A 180 5.17 -9.24 19.79
CA THR A 180 5.34 -8.54 21.08
C THR A 180 6.78 -8.60 21.56
N TYR A 181 7.26 -7.48 22.11
CA TYR A 181 8.50 -7.43 22.89
C TYR A 181 8.33 -8.21 24.21
N ARG A 182 9.21 -9.17 24.52
CA ARG A 182 9.24 -9.86 25.83
C ARG A 182 10.46 -9.40 26.63
N PRO A 183 10.29 -8.65 27.73
CA PRO A 183 11.42 -8.33 28.60
C PRO A 183 11.85 -9.57 29.41
N HIS A 184 13.08 -10.04 29.19
CA HIS A 184 13.86 -11.05 29.93
C HIS A 184 13.74 -12.56 29.57
N ALA A 185 14.92 -13.16 29.33
CA ALA A 185 15.35 -14.57 29.40
C ALA A 185 14.68 -15.68 28.54
N GLU A 186 13.76 -15.35 27.64
CA GLU A 186 13.34 -16.27 26.57
C GLU A 186 13.76 -15.66 25.23
N PRO A 187 14.39 -16.39 24.29
CA PRO A 187 14.78 -15.82 23.02
C PRO A 187 13.56 -15.25 22.29
N ASP A 188 13.62 -13.94 22.04
CA ASP A 188 12.65 -13.18 21.26
C ASP A 188 12.56 -13.80 19.86
N SER A 189 11.48 -14.52 19.61
CA SER A 189 11.06 -14.93 18.28
C SER A 189 9.59 -14.51 18.13
N PRO A 190 9.16 -13.88 17.01
CA PRO A 190 7.79 -14.03 16.59
C PRO A 190 7.51 -15.53 16.64
N ILE A 191 6.35 -15.85 17.21
CA ILE A 191 5.73 -17.18 17.22
C ILE A 191 6.43 -18.09 16.21
N GLN A 192 7.13 -19.12 16.71
CA GLN A 192 7.91 -20.18 16.04
C GLN A 192 8.06 -20.02 14.51
N ASN A 193 9.25 -20.13 13.92
CA ASN A 193 9.49 -19.86 12.49
C ASN A 193 8.45 -20.45 11.48
N ASP A 194 7.76 -21.52 11.84
CA ASP A 194 6.62 -22.16 11.18
C ASP A 194 5.24 -21.49 11.37
N GLU A 195 5.00 -20.75 12.45
CA GLU A 195 3.74 -20.05 12.77
C GLU A 195 3.67 -18.58 12.28
N PHE A 196 4.80 -17.87 12.10
CA PHE A 196 4.76 -16.53 11.50
C PHE A 196 4.42 -16.61 10.00
N ALA A 197 3.13 -16.46 9.69
CA ALA A 197 2.61 -16.30 8.35
C ALA A 197 2.03 -14.89 8.15
N GLU A 198 2.44 -14.21 7.08
CA GLU A 198 1.86 -12.96 6.60
C GLU A 198 0.49 -13.24 5.94
N ARG A 199 -0.51 -13.50 6.78
CA ARG A 199 -1.91 -13.75 6.37
C ARG A 199 -2.86 -12.89 7.20
N TRP A 200 -4.03 -12.62 6.64
CA TRP A 200 -5.14 -12.07 7.42
C TRP A 200 -5.46 -13.00 8.60
N LEU A 201 -5.56 -12.45 9.81
CA LEU A 201 -6.06 -13.20 10.95
C LEU A 201 -7.53 -13.50 10.73
N THR A 202 -7.94 -14.75 10.89
CA THR A 202 -9.34 -15.17 10.83
C THR A 202 -9.68 -15.98 12.07
N THR A 203 -10.97 -16.07 12.38
CA THR A 203 -11.46 -16.96 13.45
C THR A 203 -11.51 -18.44 13.03
N GLY A 204 -11.10 -18.76 11.80
CA GLY A 204 -11.14 -20.12 11.23
C GLY A 204 -12.51 -20.57 10.69
N ASN A 205 -13.62 -20.06 11.23
CA ASN A 205 -14.96 -20.43 10.79
C ASN A 205 -15.24 -19.97 9.35
N GLU A 206 -15.60 -20.91 8.48
CA GLU A 206 -15.96 -20.68 7.08
C GLU A 206 -17.47 -20.70 6.90
N ILE A 207 -18.00 -19.71 6.18
CA ILE A 207 -19.41 -19.55 5.84
C ILE A 207 -19.53 -19.65 4.33
N SER A 208 -20.29 -20.63 3.84
CA SER A 208 -20.45 -20.83 2.40
C SER A 208 -21.21 -19.68 1.74
N VAL A 209 -20.72 -19.22 0.59
CA VAL A 209 -21.49 -18.32 -0.29
C VAL A 209 -22.40 -19.18 -1.17
N THR A 210 -23.70 -18.98 -1.08
CA THR A 210 -24.70 -19.89 -1.66
C THR A 210 -25.13 -19.51 -3.07
N THR A 211 -24.68 -18.36 -3.59
CA THR A 211 -25.09 -17.86 -4.90
C THR A 211 -23.93 -17.17 -5.60
N SER A 212 -23.81 -17.41 -6.91
CA SER A 212 -22.87 -16.71 -7.77
C SER A 212 -23.17 -15.21 -7.82
N ALA A 213 -22.13 -14.40 -8.00
CA ALA A 213 -22.21 -12.95 -8.15
C ALA A 213 -21.20 -12.50 -9.20
N ARG A 214 -21.39 -11.32 -9.79
CA ARG A 214 -20.50 -10.75 -10.81
C ARG A 214 -19.65 -9.65 -10.22
N ARG A 215 -18.49 -9.42 -10.83
CA ARG A 215 -17.75 -8.17 -10.65
C ARG A 215 -18.69 -6.98 -10.84
N GLY A 216 -18.64 -6.04 -9.90
CA GLY A 216 -19.53 -4.88 -9.86
C GLY A 216 -20.74 -5.03 -8.93
N ASP A 217 -21.15 -6.27 -8.61
CA ASP A 217 -22.22 -6.49 -7.63
C ASP A 217 -21.77 -6.07 -6.23
N SER A 218 -22.70 -5.55 -5.43
CA SER A 218 -22.44 -5.09 -4.05
C SER A 218 -23.06 -6.00 -2.99
N THR A 219 -23.60 -7.16 -3.39
CA THR A 219 -24.26 -8.09 -2.48
C THR A 219 -23.75 -9.51 -2.66
N ILE A 220 -23.61 -10.23 -1.55
CA ILE A 220 -23.37 -11.68 -1.54
C ILE A 220 -24.44 -12.36 -0.68
N ILE A 221 -24.79 -13.60 -1.04
CA ILE A 221 -25.81 -14.38 -0.34
C ILE A 221 -25.11 -15.53 0.39
N LEU A 222 -25.31 -15.58 1.70
CA LEU A 222 -24.73 -16.59 2.60
C LEU A 222 -25.81 -17.53 3.12
N GLU A 223 -25.39 -18.70 3.57
CA GLU A 223 -26.23 -19.55 4.43
C GLU A 223 -26.49 -18.83 5.77
N ARG A 224 -27.75 -18.81 6.22
CA ARG A 224 -28.24 -17.93 7.29
C ARG A 224 -27.63 -18.28 8.65
N ASP A 225 -27.65 -19.54 9.04
CA ASP A 225 -27.34 -19.95 10.41
C ASP A 225 -25.83 -19.84 10.70
N SER A 226 -24.98 -20.22 9.73
CA SER A 226 -23.53 -20.04 9.82
C SER A 226 -23.11 -18.57 9.81
N ALA A 227 -23.91 -17.69 9.19
CA ALA A 227 -23.71 -16.24 9.16
C ALA A 227 -24.26 -15.49 10.41
N ALA A 228 -24.73 -16.21 11.44
CA ALA A 228 -25.20 -15.60 12.68
C ALA A 228 -24.13 -14.70 13.33
N GLY A 229 -24.53 -13.57 13.93
CA GLY A 229 -23.61 -12.67 14.65
C GLY A 229 -22.71 -11.78 13.78
N LEU A 230 -22.73 -11.89 12.45
CA LEU A 230 -22.22 -10.83 11.58
C LEU A 230 -23.07 -9.57 11.75
N LYS A 231 -22.44 -8.38 11.73
CA LYS A 231 -23.13 -7.09 11.78
C LYS A 231 -22.50 -6.07 10.82
N PRO A 232 -23.24 -5.02 10.43
CA PRO A 232 -22.66 -3.87 9.72
C PRO A 232 -21.43 -3.31 10.46
N GLY A 233 -20.41 -2.91 9.70
CA GLY A 233 -19.12 -2.45 10.22
C GLY A 233 -18.10 -3.57 10.53
N ASP A 234 -18.53 -4.85 10.50
CA ASP A 234 -17.58 -5.95 10.55
C ASP A 234 -16.80 -6.04 9.24
N PHE A 235 -15.51 -6.33 9.34
CA PHE A 235 -14.72 -6.76 8.20
C PHE A 235 -14.74 -8.28 8.11
N VAL A 236 -14.92 -8.79 6.90
CA VAL A 236 -14.88 -10.21 6.59
C VAL A 236 -13.87 -10.50 5.49
N LEU A 237 -13.35 -11.72 5.46
CA LEU A 237 -12.46 -12.21 4.42
C LEU A 237 -13.26 -13.08 3.44
N LEU A 238 -13.46 -12.61 2.22
CA LEU A 238 -13.93 -13.42 1.12
C LEU A 238 -12.76 -14.21 0.54
N ARG A 239 -12.91 -15.53 0.48
CA ARG A 239 -11.89 -16.46 -0.04
C ARG A 239 -12.47 -17.28 -1.19
N GLN A 240 -11.70 -17.43 -2.27
CA GLN A 240 -12.00 -18.34 -3.37
C GLN A 240 -10.78 -19.20 -3.69
N THR A 241 -10.97 -20.48 -3.95
CA THR A 241 -9.92 -21.44 -4.29
C THR A 241 -10.10 -21.90 -5.73
N ASP A 242 -9.01 -21.84 -6.49
CA ASP A 242 -8.98 -22.41 -7.84
C ASP A 242 -9.13 -23.94 -7.76
N PRO A 243 -9.96 -24.59 -8.60
CA PRO A 243 -10.17 -26.03 -8.54
C PRO A 243 -9.00 -26.84 -9.12
N GLY A 244 -7.93 -26.17 -9.57
CA GLY A 244 -6.73 -26.76 -10.16
C GLY A 244 -6.68 -26.66 -11.69
N ASP A 245 -7.68 -26.04 -12.31
CA ASP A 245 -7.79 -25.82 -13.75
C ASP A 245 -7.37 -24.40 -14.20
N TYR A 246 -6.92 -23.58 -13.26
CA TYR A 246 -6.56 -22.17 -13.42
C TYR A 246 -7.72 -21.24 -13.77
N SER A 247 -8.97 -21.70 -13.74
CA SER A 247 -10.13 -20.89 -14.13
C SER A 247 -10.29 -19.62 -13.29
N LEU A 248 -9.94 -19.65 -12.00
CA LEU A 248 -9.99 -18.48 -11.12
C LEU A 248 -8.88 -17.49 -11.49
N VAL A 249 -7.63 -17.96 -11.59
CA VAL A 249 -6.52 -17.05 -11.91
C VAL A 249 -6.54 -16.54 -13.34
N LYS A 250 -7.07 -17.33 -14.29
CA LYS A 250 -7.34 -16.87 -15.66
C LYS A 250 -8.39 -15.76 -15.66
N HIS A 251 -9.46 -15.88 -14.87
CA HIS A 251 -10.45 -14.80 -14.70
C HIS A 251 -9.83 -13.54 -14.12
N LEU A 252 -9.00 -13.67 -13.09
CA LEU A 252 -8.27 -12.54 -12.49
C LEU A 252 -7.22 -11.93 -13.44
N ALA A 253 -6.76 -12.68 -14.45
CA ALA A 253 -5.93 -12.18 -15.54
C ALA A 253 -6.74 -11.58 -16.71
N GLY A 254 -8.08 -11.54 -16.62
CA GLY A 254 -8.96 -10.94 -17.63
C GLY A 254 -9.55 -11.95 -18.61
N GLY A 255 -9.19 -13.24 -18.49
CA GLY A 255 -9.57 -14.30 -19.40
C GLY A 255 -8.95 -14.13 -20.80
N GLY A 256 -9.60 -14.73 -21.79
CA GLY A 256 -9.24 -14.56 -23.21
C GLY A 256 -7.86 -15.10 -23.59
N ALA A 257 -7.39 -14.68 -24.77
CA ALA A 257 -6.19 -15.24 -25.39
C ALA A 257 -4.93 -15.09 -24.52
N TRP A 258 -4.81 -14.00 -23.75
CA TRP A 258 -3.66 -13.83 -22.85
C TRP A 258 -3.61 -14.94 -21.80
N ALA A 259 -4.73 -15.13 -21.07
CA ALA A 259 -4.78 -16.05 -19.94
C ALA A 259 -4.67 -17.51 -20.38
N GLU A 260 -5.17 -17.84 -21.58
CA GLU A 260 -5.03 -19.17 -22.17
C GLU A 260 -3.60 -19.48 -22.65
N ASN A 261 -2.87 -18.48 -23.12
CA ASN A 261 -1.51 -18.65 -23.62
C ASN A 261 -0.42 -18.46 -22.56
N TYR A 262 -0.78 -18.03 -21.35
CA TYR A 262 0.18 -17.92 -20.25
C TYR A 262 0.59 -19.33 -19.77
N ASP A 263 1.89 -19.58 -19.66
CA ASP A 263 2.41 -20.87 -19.17
C ASP A 263 2.37 -20.93 -17.63
N TRP A 264 1.19 -21.25 -17.10
CA TRP A 264 0.94 -21.33 -15.67
C TRP A 264 1.75 -22.43 -14.98
N GLN A 265 2.08 -23.53 -15.67
CA GLN A 265 2.70 -24.69 -15.04
C GLN A 265 4.23 -24.65 -15.13
N HIS A 266 4.78 -24.25 -16.27
CA HIS A 266 6.21 -24.41 -16.60
C HIS A 266 6.90 -23.09 -16.97
N GLY A 267 6.22 -21.95 -16.75
CA GLY A 267 6.76 -20.63 -17.04
C GLY A 267 8.17 -20.41 -16.47
N LYS A 268 9.07 -19.92 -17.32
CA LYS A 268 10.49 -19.72 -16.98
C LYS A 268 10.71 -18.56 -16.01
N GLN A 269 11.83 -18.60 -15.28
CA GLN A 269 12.35 -17.45 -14.52
C GLN A 269 11.29 -16.84 -13.58
N GLY A 270 10.70 -17.71 -12.77
CA GLY A 270 9.67 -17.39 -11.79
C GLY A 270 8.25 -17.28 -12.35
N ALA A 271 8.01 -17.45 -13.65
CA ALA A 271 6.69 -17.29 -14.26
C ALA A 271 5.72 -18.46 -13.97
N ALA A 272 6.23 -19.67 -13.70
CA ALA A 272 5.41 -20.80 -13.29
C ALA A 272 4.69 -20.52 -11.97
N TRP A 273 3.45 -20.98 -11.86
CA TRP A 273 2.61 -20.96 -10.67
C TRP A 273 1.77 -22.25 -10.57
N PRO A 274 2.41 -23.43 -10.40
CA PRO A 274 1.73 -24.72 -10.48
C PRO A 274 0.64 -24.94 -9.41
N ARG A 275 0.65 -24.13 -8.36
CA ARG A 275 -0.31 -24.16 -7.25
C ARG A 275 -0.64 -22.74 -6.83
N PRO A 276 -1.57 -22.07 -7.51
CA PRO A 276 -2.04 -20.76 -7.08
C PRO A 276 -2.61 -20.82 -5.67
N SER A 277 -2.22 -19.86 -4.83
CA SER A 277 -2.82 -19.73 -3.50
C SER A 277 -4.30 -19.33 -3.63
N PRO A 278 -5.15 -19.64 -2.64
CA PRO A 278 -6.50 -19.10 -2.60
C PRO A 278 -6.50 -17.57 -2.71
N LEU A 279 -7.41 -17.03 -3.51
CA LEU A 279 -7.71 -15.61 -3.54
C LEU A 279 -8.30 -15.21 -2.18
N GLN A 280 -7.81 -14.10 -1.63
CA GLN A 280 -8.25 -13.53 -0.38
C GLN A 280 -8.57 -12.06 -0.62
N TRP A 281 -9.76 -11.61 -0.22
CA TRP A 281 -10.16 -10.21 -0.32
C TRP A 281 -10.96 -9.80 0.91
N VAL A 282 -10.45 -8.79 1.62
CA VAL A 282 -11.10 -8.25 2.81
C VAL A 282 -12.07 -7.15 2.43
N VAL A 283 -13.28 -7.18 3.00
CA VAL A 283 -14.34 -6.20 2.74
C VAL A 283 -15.16 -5.94 4.00
N GLU A 284 -15.60 -4.69 4.17
CA GLU A 284 -16.50 -4.29 5.27
C GLU A 284 -17.95 -4.54 4.88
N ILE A 285 -18.75 -5.02 5.82
CA ILE A 285 -20.20 -5.19 5.68
C ILE A 285 -20.89 -3.85 5.85
N ALA A 286 -21.57 -3.37 4.82
CA ALA A 286 -22.36 -2.14 4.87
C ALA A 286 -23.74 -2.35 5.50
N ALA A 287 -24.40 -3.46 5.16
CA ALA A 287 -25.72 -3.81 5.66
C ALA A 287 -25.92 -5.32 5.64
N ILE A 288 -26.83 -5.81 6.49
CA ILE A 288 -27.29 -7.20 6.49
C ILE A 288 -28.80 -7.19 6.45
N LYS A 289 -29.36 -8.01 5.55
CA LYS A 289 -30.79 -8.23 5.45
C LYS A 289 -31.08 -9.72 5.58
N ASP A 290 -31.86 -10.06 6.59
CA ASP A 290 -32.54 -11.35 6.62
C ASP A 290 -33.74 -11.29 5.66
N PRO A 291 -34.01 -12.35 4.89
CA PRO A 291 -35.22 -12.48 4.10
C PRO A 291 -36.45 -12.41 5.03
N SER A 292 -37.59 -11.97 4.49
CA SER A 292 -38.87 -11.90 5.22
C SER A 292 -39.21 -13.25 5.86
N GLU A 293 -39.79 -13.21 7.07
CA GLU A 293 -40.12 -14.39 7.87
C GLU A 293 -40.83 -15.48 7.05
N GLY A 294 -40.29 -16.70 7.13
CA GLY A 294 -40.97 -17.93 6.66
C GLY A 294 -40.45 -18.59 5.39
N GLN A 295 -39.48 -18.04 4.63
CA GLN A 295 -39.14 -18.63 3.31
C GLN A 295 -37.67 -18.72 2.87
N SER A 296 -36.65 -18.34 3.66
CA SER A 296 -35.27 -18.57 3.21
C SER A 296 -34.25 -18.85 4.31
N LEU A 297 -33.43 -19.88 4.08
CA LEU A 297 -32.22 -20.26 4.83
C LEU A 297 -31.00 -19.42 4.41
N THR A 298 -31.21 -18.25 3.80
CA THR A 298 -30.13 -17.38 3.34
C THR A 298 -30.13 -16.03 4.05
N ARG A 299 -28.98 -15.35 3.99
CA ARG A 299 -28.76 -14.00 4.52
C ARG A 299 -28.04 -13.18 3.45
N VAL A 300 -28.52 -11.96 3.20
CA VAL A 300 -27.92 -11.06 2.20
C VAL A 300 -26.98 -10.08 2.91
N LEU A 301 -25.72 -10.09 2.51
CA LEU A 301 -24.71 -9.12 2.94
C LEU A 301 -24.53 -8.08 1.84
N THR A 302 -24.76 -6.82 2.16
CA THR A 302 -24.33 -5.69 1.33
C THR A 302 -22.90 -5.31 1.72
N LEU A 303 -22.02 -5.23 0.73
CA LEU A 303 -20.61 -4.89 0.88
C LEU A 303 -20.41 -3.37 0.79
N ARG A 304 -19.43 -2.81 1.52
CA ARG A 304 -19.07 -1.38 1.42
C ARG A 304 -18.49 -0.99 0.07
N GLN A 305 -18.00 -1.97 -0.70
CA GLN A 305 -17.44 -1.80 -2.04
C GLN A 305 -17.99 -2.90 -2.96
N PRO A 306 -18.14 -2.62 -4.27
CA PRO A 306 -18.50 -3.64 -5.24
C PRO A 306 -17.42 -4.73 -5.34
N LEU A 307 -17.83 -5.93 -5.73
CA LEU A 307 -16.94 -7.05 -5.98
C LEU A 307 -15.95 -6.71 -7.10
N ARG A 308 -14.68 -7.04 -6.89
CA ARG A 308 -13.60 -6.88 -7.88
C ARG A 308 -13.55 -8.02 -8.91
N PHE A 309 -14.25 -9.11 -8.64
CA PHE A 309 -14.20 -10.37 -9.37
C PHE A 309 -15.55 -11.08 -9.28
N ASP A 310 -15.74 -12.11 -10.11
CA ASP A 310 -16.92 -12.96 -10.04
C ASP A 310 -16.81 -13.90 -8.84
N ILE A 311 -17.97 -14.27 -8.28
CA ILE A 311 -18.10 -15.41 -7.37
C ILE A 311 -18.71 -16.56 -8.16
N ARG A 312 -18.05 -17.71 -8.17
CA ARG A 312 -18.52 -18.93 -8.85
C ARG A 312 -18.45 -20.11 -7.89
N SER A 313 -19.47 -20.97 -7.91
CA SER A 313 -19.54 -22.16 -7.06
C SER A 313 -18.31 -23.06 -7.18
N ASP A 314 -17.78 -23.19 -8.40
CA ASP A 314 -16.65 -24.07 -8.72
C ASP A 314 -15.33 -23.56 -8.09
N TRP A 315 -15.31 -22.31 -7.63
CA TRP A 315 -14.18 -21.70 -6.93
C TRP A 315 -14.29 -21.79 -5.41
N THR A 316 -15.18 -22.66 -4.89
CA THR A 316 -15.40 -22.92 -3.46
C THR A 316 -15.43 -21.63 -2.61
N PRO A 317 -16.34 -20.69 -2.90
CA PRO A 317 -16.35 -19.38 -2.27
C PRO A 317 -16.83 -19.46 -0.82
N VAL A 318 -16.03 -18.91 0.09
CA VAL A 318 -16.36 -18.84 1.52
C VAL A 318 -16.09 -17.46 2.08
N VAL A 319 -16.85 -17.09 3.11
CA VAL A 319 -16.62 -15.93 3.95
C VAL A 319 -16.09 -16.37 5.31
N GLN A 320 -15.03 -15.73 5.79
CA GLN A 320 -14.49 -15.93 7.13
C GLN A 320 -14.61 -14.65 7.95
N ARG A 321 -14.95 -14.77 9.24
CA ARG A 321 -14.82 -13.64 10.16
C ARG A 321 -13.34 -13.32 10.35
N LEU A 322 -12.98 -12.06 10.18
CA LEU A 322 -11.63 -11.61 10.52
C LEU A 322 -11.41 -11.64 12.02
N GLY A 323 -10.17 -11.93 12.40
CA GLY A 323 -9.67 -11.75 13.76
C GLY A 323 -9.39 -10.28 14.04
N SER A 324 -8.64 -10.02 15.11
CA SER A 324 -8.31 -8.66 15.51
C SER A 324 -7.57 -7.91 14.39
N LEU A 325 -7.87 -6.61 14.31
CA LEU A 325 -7.23 -5.64 13.41
C LEU A 325 -6.75 -4.46 14.25
N LEU A 326 -5.63 -3.84 13.87
CA LEU A 326 -5.30 -2.51 14.35
C LEU A 326 -6.07 -1.47 13.52
N ARG A 327 -6.64 -0.46 14.17
CA ARG A 327 -7.43 0.59 13.50
C ARG A 327 -7.00 1.99 13.88
N GLU A 328 -7.27 2.93 12.98
CA GLU A 328 -7.27 4.37 13.26
C GLU A 328 -5.95 4.88 13.85
N SER A 329 -4.84 4.24 13.52
CA SER A 329 -3.53 4.50 14.12
C SER A 329 -2.55 5.01 13.07
N GLY A 330 -1.51 5.73 13.47
CA GLY A 330 -0.57 6.24 12.50
C GLY A 330 0.70 6.85 13.05
N ILE A 331 1.52 7.35 12.12
CA ILE A 331 2.75 8.06 12.39
C ILE A 331 2.81 9.35 11.57
N GLU A 332 3.17 10.45 12.19
CA GLU A 332 3.18 11.74 11.51
C GLU A 332 4.17 12.77 12.04
N ASP A 333 4.49 13.75 11.18
CA ASP A 333 5.23 14.96 11.50
C ASP A 333 6.63 14.68 12.10
N MET A 334 7.42 13.77 11.52
CA MET A 334 8.78 13.48 12.04
C MET A 334 9.77 12.95 10.98
N THR A 335 11.04 12.89 11.36
CA THR A 335 12.10 12.19 10.62
C THR A 335 12.43 10.86 11.28
N LEU A 336 12.59 9.81 10.47
CA LEU A 336 13.10 8.50 10.87
C LEU A 336 14.46 8.30 10.22
N ARG A 337 15.50 8.14 11.05
CA ARG A 337 16.85 7.82 10.62
C ARG A 337 17.19 6.40 10.98
N PHE A 338 17.74 5.66 10.04
CA PHE A 338 18.25 4.32 10.23
C PHE A 338 19.77 4.38 10.15
N ASN A 339 20.52 4.11 11.23
CA ASN A 339 21.99 4.17 11.22
C ASN A 339 22.61 2.96 10.50
N ARG A 340 22.16 2.70 9.27
CA ARG A 340 22.62 1.62 8.40
C ARG A 340 24.11 1.81 8.10
N PRO A 341 24.99 0.90 8.54
CA PRO A 341 26.43 1.13 8.51
C PRO A 341 27.10 0.59 7.24
N TYR A 342 26.34 0.20 6.22
CA TYR A 342 26.84 -0.48 5.02
C TYR A 342 26.33 0.13 3.72
N GLU A 343 27.05 -0.17 2.64
CA GLU A 343 26.62 0.07 1.27
C GLU A 343 25.85 -1.15 0.77
N TRP A 344 24.68 -0.94 0.19
CA TRP A 344 23.90 -2.04 -0.37
C TRP A 344 24.41 -2.36 -1.78
N SER A 345 24.53 -3.65 -2.10
CA SER A 345 24.77 -4.11 -3.47
C SER A 345 23.96 -5.37 -3.76
N ILE A 346 23.81 -5.70 -5.05
CA ILE A 346 23.02 -6.87 -5.48
C ILE A 346 23.52 -8.20 -4.90
N SER A 347 24.81 -8.31 -4.52
CA SER A 347 25.34 -9.51 -3.87
C SER A 347 24.81 -9.73 -2.45
N MET A 348 24.25 -8.67 -1.84
CA MET A 348 23.59 -8.70 -0.53
C MET A 348 22.10 -9.01 -0.63
N HIS A 349 21.53 -9.11 -1.84
CA HIS A 349 20.10 -9.36 -2.03
C HIS A 349 19.67 -10.61 -1.23
N HIS A 350 18.69 -10.43 -0.35
CA HIS A 350 18.23 -11.43 0.62
C HIS A 350 19.06 -11.61 1.89
N ARG A 351 20.01 -10.71 2.21
CA ARG A 351 20.93 -10.82 3.35
C ARG A 351 20.99 -9.57 4.24
N GLU A 352 20.05 -8.64 4.05
CA GLU A 352 19.94 -7.37 4.74
C GLU A 352 19.62 -7.53 6.24
N GLU A 353 20.18 -6.66 7.06
CA GLU A 353 20.00 -6.72 8.52
C GLU A 353 18.58 -6.32 8.95
N GLY A 354 17.86 -5.56 8.10
CA GLY A 354 16.48 -5.16 8.34
C GLY A 354 16.34 -3.76 8.91
N TRP A 355 16.97 -2.77 8.27
CA TRP A 355 16.76 -1.35 8.52
C TRP A 355 15.44 -0.86 7.90
N ASN A 356 14.34 -1.46 8.34
CA ASN A 356 13.04 -1.31 7.70
C ASN A 356 12.21 -0.18 8.33
N ALA A 357 11.59 0.61 7.46
CA ALA A 357 10.68 1.67 7.83
C ALA A 357 9.35 1.14 8.43
N PRO A 358 8.39 1.99 8.80
CA PRO A 358 7.14 1.56 9.43
C PRO A 358 6.41 0.44 8.66
N TYR A 359 5.97 -0.57 9.40
CA TYR A 359 5.28 -1.75 8.89
C TYR A 359 3.86 -1.84 9.43
N PHE A 360 2.88 -1.87 8.52
CA PHE A 360 1.46 -2.03 8.82
C PHE A 360 1.03 -3.46 8.50
N ASN A 361 0.63 -4.21 9.52
CA ASN A 361 0.23 -5.60 9.39
C ASN A 361 -1.06 -5.90 10.14
N ASN A 362 -2.06 -6.45 9.43
CA ASN A 362 -3.42 -6.64 9.92
C ASN A 362 -4.00 -5.31 10.43
N ALA A 363 -3.78 -4.26 9.66
CA ALA A 363 -4.17 -2.89 9.98
C ALA A 363 -5.18 -2.37 8.96
N VAL A 364 -6.16 -1.60 9.44
CA VAL A 364 -7.15 -0.93 8.60
C VAL A 364 -7.36 0.53 9.01
N HIS A 365 -7.60 1.42 8.04
CA HIS A 365 -7.79 2.86 8.30
C HIS A 365 -6.61 3.49 9.09
N CYS A 366 -5.39 3.01 8.86
CA CYS A 366 -4.18 3.58 9.45
C CYS A 366 -3.46 4.49 8.45
N TRP A 367 -2.47 5.25 8.93
CA TRP A 367 -1.75 6.18 8.06
C TRP A 367 -0.29 6.41 8.42
N LEU A 368 0.45 6.89 7.43
CA LEU A 368 1.70 7.62 7.57
C LEU A 368 1.52 8.97 6.89
N ARG A 369 1.84 10.07 7.57
CA ARG A 369 1.70 11.43 7.04
C ARG A 369 2.92 12.29 7.33
N ASP A 370 3.49 12.91 6.31
CA ASP A 370 4.56 13.90 6.48
C ASP A 370 5.80 13.35 7.21
N VAL A 371 6.27 12.17 6.78
CA VAL A 371 7.45 11.50 7.37
C VAL A 371 8.62 11.47 6.39
N THR A 372 9.81 11.88 6.86
CA THR A 372 11.08 11.69 6.13
C THR A 372 11.78 10.44 6.64
N MET A 373 12.21 9.55 5.75
CA MET A 373 12.94 8.32 6.06
C MET A 373 14.32 8.36 5.43
N ILE A 374 15.36 8.12 6.24
CA ILE A 374 16.76 8.27 5.84
C ILE A 374 17.51 6.97 6.07
N ASP A 375 18.17 6.46 5.02
CA ASP A 375 19.07 5.30 5.03
C ASP A 375 18.40 3.93 5.28
N VAL A 376 17.17 3.75 4.82
CA VAL A 376 16.43 2.48 4.90
C VAL A 376 17.08 1.34 4.10
N ASP A 377 16.83 0.09 4.52
CA ASP A 377 16.89 -1.08 3.62
C ASP A 377 15.58 -1.21 2.82
N ASN A 378 14.46 -1.04 3.51
CA ASN A 378 13.11 -1.13 2.97
C ASN A 378 12.29 0.06 3.47
N GLY A 379 11.64 0.77 2.56
CA GLY A 379 10.67 1.80 2.91
C GLY A 379 9.38 1.23 3.51
N PRO A 380 8.33 2.07 3.65
CA PRO A 380 7.10 1.68 4.33
C PRO A 380 6.48 0.41 3.73
N ASN A 381 6.02 -0.48 4.61
CA ASN A 381 5.56 -1.81 4.24
C ASN A 381 4.12 -2.08 4.69
N LEU A 382 3.30 -2.55 3.75
CA LEU A 382 1.90 -2.92 3.91
C LEU A 382 1.78 -4.43 3.65
N SER A 383 1.36 -5.20 4.66
CA SER A 383 1.13 -6.64 4.52
C SER A 383 -0.15 -7.05 5.23
N CYS A 384 -1.10 -7.64 4.49
CA CYS A 384 -2.46 -7.84 5.01
C CYS A 384 -3.00 -6.53 5.59
N ALA A 385 -2.91 -5.45 4.81
CA ALA A 385 -3.32 -4.11 5.20
C ALA A 385 -4.36 -3.57 4.22
N LYS A 386 -5.35 -2.82 4.73
CA LYS A 386 -6.43 -2.29 3.90
C LYS A 386 -6.82 -0.87 4.28
N LEU A 387 -7.11 -0.02 3.30
CA LEU A 387 -7.49 1.39 3.55
C LEU A 387 -6.42 2.16 4.32
N ILE A 388 -5.15 1.84 4.07
CA ILE A 388 -4.01 2.59 4.59
C ILE A 388 -3.71 3.76 3.66
N THR A 389 -3.42 4.94 4.21
CA THR A 389 -2.89 6.07 3.44
C THR A 389 -1.47 6.40 3.87
N LEU A 390 -0.52 6.32 2.92
CA LEU A 390 0.83 6.85 3.06
C LEU A 390 0.90 8.16 2.26
N SER A 391 1.06 9.30 2.92
CA SER A 391 0.99 10.63 2.31
C SER A 391 2.17 11.51 2.71
N GLY A 392 2.70 12.31 1.78
CA GLY A 392 3.67 13.37 2.11
C GLY A 392 5.04 12.84 2.56
N PHE A 393 5.48 11.69 2.06
CA PHE A 393 6.71 11.06 2.56
C PHE A 393 7.90 11.19 1.61
N THR A 394 9.09 11.26 2.19
CA THR A 394 10.35 11.23 1.44
C THR A 394 11.21 10.06 1.88
N ILE A 395 11.78 9.32 0.94
CA ILE A 395 12.85 8.35 1.20
C ILE A 395 14.14 8.87 0.58
N LYS A 396 15.16 9.07 1.40
CA LYS A 396 16.46 9.60 0.97
C LYS A 396 17.62 8.92 1.66
N ALA A 397 18.82 9.23 1.20
CA ALA A 397 20.06 8.77 1.79
C ALA A 397 20.83 9.95 2.40
N SER A 398 21.53 9.71 3.50
CA SER A 398 22.43 10.68 4.12
C SER A 398 23.77 10.81 3.37
N SER A 399 24.12 9.83 2.53
CA SER A 399 25.36 9.81 1.77
C SER A 399 25.22 8.96 0.50
N ALA A 400 26.20 9.08 -0.42
CA ALA A 400 26.26 8.22 -1.60
C ALA A 400 26.35 6.72 -1.22
N ARG A 401 27.01 6.41 -0.10
CA ARG A 401 27.17 5.04 0.42
C ARG A 401 25.84 4.37 0.75
N THR A 402 24.87 5.15 1.24
CA THR A 402 23.56 4.64 1.64
C THR A 402 22.47 4.90 0.58
N LEU A 403 22.87 5.34 -0.62
CA LEU A 403 21.94 5.64 -1.71
C LEU A 403 21.17 4.41 -2.16
N ALA A 404 21.88 3.32 -2.45
CA ALA A 404 21.27 2.07 -2.88
C ALA A 404 20.68 1.30 -1.69
N HIS A 405 19.54 0.66 -1.90
CA HIS A 405 18.86 -0.19 -0.92
C HIS A 405 17.86 -1.15 -1.60
N HIS A 406 17.14 -1.95 -0.82
CA HIS A 406 16.32 -3.05 -1.31
C HIS A 406 14.97 -2.55 -1.87
N HIS A 407 14.04 -2.10 -1.01
CA HIS A 407 12.69 -1.69 -1.44
C HIS A 407 12.36 -0.21 -1.23
N GLY A 408 11.72 0.41 -2.21
CA GLY A 408 11.11 1.74 -2.10
C GLY A 408 9.87 1.74 -1.19
N THR A 409 8.86 0.96 -1.55
CA THR A 409 7.67 0.71 -0.70
C THR A 409 7.26 -0.74 -0.89
N LEU A 410 6.60 -1.37 0.09
CA LEU A 410 6.09 -2.74 -0.03
C LEU A 410 4.57 -2.81 0.13
N THR A 411 3.87 -3.52 -0.77
CA THR A 411 2.42 -3.78 -0.69
C THR A 411 2.12 -5.23 -1.04
N ARG A 412 2.02 -6.10 -0.04
CA ARG A 412 2.06 -7.55 -0.24
C ARG A 412 0.95 -8.30 0.51
N ASN A 413 0.84 -9.59 0.22
CA ASN A 413 0.01 -10.58 0.92
C ASN A 413 -1.46 -10.15 1.11
N GLY A 414 -2.16 -9.90 0.01
CA GLY A 414 -3.57 -9.49 0.05
C GLY A 414 -3.75 -8.15 0.76
N SER A 415 -2.92 -7.16 0.43
CA SER A 415 -3.13 -5.78 0.87
C SER A 415 -4.02 -5.07 -0.13
N HIS A 416 -5.12 -4.46 0.32
CA HIS A 416 -6.17 -3.98 -0.56
C HIS A 416 -6.56 -2.53 -0.34
N ASP A 417 -6.91 -1.82 -1.41
CA ASP A 417 -7.50 -0.49 -1.32
C ASP A 417 -6.62 0.51 -0.52
N ASN A 418 -5.30 0.42 -0.65
CA ASN A 418 -4.37 1.36 -0.02
C ASN A 418 -4.05 2.52 -0.97
N LEU A 419 -3.75 3.69 -0.39
CA LEU A 419 -3.37 4.89 -1.13
C LEU A 419 -1.95 5.32 -0.73
N ILE A 420 -1.05 5.34 -1.70
CA ILE A 420 0.31 5.85 -1.57
C ILE A 420 0.38 7.13 -2.39
N THR A 421 0.56 8.28 -1.75
CA THR A 421 0.42 9.57 -2.43
C THR A 421 1.38 10.65 -1.95
N ASP A 422 1.61 11.65 -2.78
CA ASP A 422 2.42 12.83 -2.46
C ASP A 422 3.80 12.42 -1.93
N PHE A 423 4.50 11.58 -2.70
CA PHE A 423 5.73 10.92 -2.26
C PHE A 423 6.93 11.28 -3.12
N ARG A 424 8.12 11.24 -2.50
CA ARG A 424 9.39 11.45 -3.17
C ARG A 424 10.40 10.36 -2.80
N ILE A 425 10.95 9.69 -3.80
CA ILE A 425 12.03 8.72 -3.60
C ILE A 425 13.30 9.30 -4.23
N GLU A 426 14.20 9.80 -3.38
CA GLU A 426 15.51 10.36 -3.78
C GLU A 426 16.62 9.30 -3.74
N SER A 427 16.47 8.33 -2.84
CA SER A 427 17.32 7.13 -2.77
C SER A 427 17.14 6.18 -3.97
N ARG A 428 18.02 5.18 -4.14
CA ARG A 428 18.01 4.21 -5.24
C ARG A 428 17.58 2.80 -4.79
N PRO A 429 16.27 2.53 -4.65
CA PRO A 429 15.81 1.17 -4.41
C PRO A 429 16.09 0.29 -5.62
N TRP A 430 16.53 -0.94 -5.38
CA TRP A 430 16.57 -1.98 -6.41
C TRP A 430 15.17 -2.37 -6.83
N HIS A 431 14.29 -2.64 -5.86
CA HIS A 431 12.87 -2.89 -6.03
C HIS A 431 12.07 -1.65 -5.66
N GLY A 432 11.45 -0.96 -6.62
CA GLY A 432 10.83 0.34 -6.36
C GLY A 432 9.48 0.29 -5.65
N LEU A 433 8.40 0.70 -6.33
CA LEU A 433 7.04 0.71 -5.77
C LEU A 433 6.44 -0.70 -5.83
N ASN A 434 6.72 -1.53 -4.82
CA ASN A 434 6.36 -2.94 -4.81
C ASN A 434 4.85 -3.18 -4.62
N VAL A 435 4.30 -4.11 -5.41
CA VAL A 435 2.99 -4.73 -5.21
C VAL A 435 3.01 -6.20 -5.65
N GLU A 436 2.33 -7.09 -4.90
CA GLU A 436 2.24 -8.52 -5.22
C GLU A 436 1.17 -9.31 -4.46
N SER A 437 1.13 -10.63 -4.71
CA SER A 437 0.39 -11.61 -3.88
C SER A 437 -1.09 -11.26 -3.78
N PHE A 438 -1.75 -11.16 -4.93
CA PHE A 438 -3.16 -10.76 -5.11
C PHE A 438 -3.57 -9.40 -4.51
N SER A 439 -2.62 -8.58 -4.05
CA SER A 439 -2.91 -7.23 -3.57
C SER A 439 -3.61 -6.42 -4.68
N SER A 440 -4.74 -5.81 -4.36
CA SER A 440 -5.66 -5.24 -5.36
C SER A 440 -6.37 -3.98 -4.88
N GLY A 441 -6.80 -3.14 -5.82
CA GLY A 441 -7.39 -1.84 -5.48
C GLY A 441 -6.37 -0.80 -4.99
N ASN A 442 -5.07 -1.07 -5.06
CA ASN A 442 -4.06 -0.15 -4.54
C ASN A 442 -3.78 0.98 -5.53
N VAL A 443 -3.52 2.17 -5.00
CA VAL A 443 -3.29 3.40 -5.77
C VAL A 443 -1.94 4.01 -5.40
N TRP A 444 -1.14 4.35 -6.42
CA TRP A 444 0.02 5.22 -6.29
C TRP A 444 -0.23 6.49 -7.10
N THR A 445 -0.08 7.66 -6.49
CA THR A 445 -0.33 8.92 -7.21
C THR A 445 0.41 10.14 -6.70
N ARG A 446 0.68 11.12 -7.58
CA ARG A 446 1.41 12.35 -7.26
C ARG A 446 2.80 12.07 -6.68
N GLY A 447 3.54 11.22 -7.38
CA GLY A 447 4.84 10.73 -6.94
C GLY A 447 5.99 11.17 -7.84
N THR A 448 7.16 11.38 -7.25
CA THR A 448 8.42 11.56 -7.99
C THR A 448 9.45 10.54 -7.52
N LEU A 449 10.00 9.78 -8.47
CA LEU A 449 11.11 8.86 -8.25
C LEU A 449 12.33 9.40 -8.97
N GLU A 450 13.33 9.88 -8.23
CA GLU A 450 14.64 10.18 -8.81
C GLU A 450 15.30 8.89 -9.32
N HIS A 451 15.18 7.83 -8.53
CA HIS A 451 15.63 6.48 -8.84
C HIS A 451 14.55 5.44 -8.50
N GLY A 452 14.70 4.22 -9.02
CA GLY A 452 13.80 3.10 -8.77
C GLY A 452 12.93 2.72 -9.96
N VAL A 453 11.88 1.94 -9.72
CA VAL A 453 11.03 1.35 -10.77
C VAL A 453 9.59 1.16 -10.28
N PHE A 454 8.63 0.96 -11.19
CA PHE A 454 7.40 0.28 -10.81
C PHE A 454 7.70 -1.19 -10.58
N ASP A 455 7.52 -1.64 -9.35
CA ASP A 455 7.83 -3.01 -8.97
C ASP A 455 6.54 -3.82 -8.81
N SER A 456 6.07 -4.38 -9.91
CA SER A 456 5.05 -5.43 -9.83
C SER A 456 5.74 -6.77 -9.66
N HIS A 457 5.95 -7.18 -8.42
CA HIS A 457 6.33 -8.54 -8.10
C HIS A 457 5.25 -9.51 -8.59
N ARG A 458 5.65 -10.76 -8.79
CA ARG A 458 4.76 -11.83 -9.27
C ARG A 458 3.65 -12.18 -8.26
N LYS A 459 2.87 -13.21 -8.58
CA LYS A 459 1.63 -13.63 -7.91
C LYS A 459 0.47 -12.65 -8.13
N MET A 460 0.44 -12.09 -9.33
CA MET A 460 -0.73 -11.46 -9.95
C MET A 460 -1.47 -10.45 -9.07
N PRO A 461 -0.81 -9.35 -8.64
CA PRO A 461 -1.55 -8.17 -8.20
C PRO A 461 -2.41 -7.66 -9.37
N TYR A 462 -3.65 -7.24 -9.10
CA TYR A 462 -4.65 -6.89 -10.12
C TYR A 462 -5.48 -5.69 -9.67
N ASP A 463 -6.28 -5.09 -10.56
CA ASP A 463 -7.17 -3.97 -10.21
C ASP A 463 -6.41 -2.79 -9.54
N GLY A 464 -5.22 -2.43 -10.02
CA GLY A 464 -4.36 -1.39 -9.44
C GLY A 464 -4.23 -0.15 -10.33
N ILE A 465 -3.98 1.02 -9.71
CA ILE A 465 -3.76 2.28 -10.46
C ILE A 465 -2.44 2.92 -10.04
N ARG A 466 -1.64 3.30 -11.03
CA ARG A 466 -0.51 4.21 -10.89
C ARG A 466 -0.81 5.42 -11.75
N THR A 467 -0.95 6.59 -11.15
CA THR A 467 -1.40 7.77 -11.90
C THR A 467 -0.71 9.04 -11.47
N ASP A 468 -0.33 9.87 -12.45
CA ASP A 468 0.35 11.13 -12.20
C ASP A 468 1.67 10.93 -11.41
N ILE A 469 2.58 10.16 -12.00
CA ILE A 469 3.90 9.87 -11.42
C ILE A 469 5.00 10.22 -12.42
N THR A 470 6.07 10.82 -11.92
CA THR A 470 7.30 11.06 -12.68
C THR A 470 8.40 10.12 -12.21
N MET A 471 8.96 9.34 -13.14
CA MET A 471 10.09 8.44 -12.91
C MET A 471 11.31 8.96 -13.67
N ILE A 472 12.20 9.65 -12.98
CA ILE A 472 13.33 10.38 -13.59
C ILE A 472 14.32 9.41 -14.22
N ALA A 473 14.89 8.48 -13.45
CA ALA A 473 15.85 7.51 -13.97
C ALA A 473 15.18 6.22 -14.51
N ASN A 474 14.21 5.67 -13.76
CA ASN A 474 13.61 4.34 -14.02
C ASN A 474 14.67 3.22 -14.12
N ASP A 475 15.56 3.14 -13.14
CA ASP A 475 16.82 2.36 -13.17
C ASP A 475 16.86 1.15 -12.21
N GLY A 476 15.72 0.81 -11.59
CA GLY A 476 15.57 -0.38 -10.73
C GLY A 476 15.23 -1.67 -11.50
N ARG A 477 14.84 -2.72 -10.77
CA ARG A 477 14.33 -3.99 -11.29
C ARG A 477 13.16 -4.50 -10.45
N HIS A 478 12.21 -5.18 -11.09
CA HIS A 478 11.21 -5.95 -10.34
C HIS A 478 11.81 -7.29 -9.90
N GLY A 479 11.33 -7.81 -8.78
CA GLY A 479 11.62 -9.16 -8.30
C GLY A 479 10.41 -10.11 -8.35
N GLY A 480 10.42 -11.09 -7.46
CA GLY A 480 9.30 -12.00 -7.22
C GLY A 480 9.30 -13.28 -8.05
N GLY A 481 8.55 -14.27 -7.55
CA GLY A 481 8.37 -15.61 -8.12
C GLY A 481 6.93 -16.09 -7.96
N GLY A 482 6.42 -16.86 -8.93
CA GLY A 482 5.08 -17.44 -8.92
C GLY A 482 4.10 -16.67 -9.79
N GLY A 483 3.90 -17.06 -11.05
CA GLY A 483 2.84 -16.51 -11.89
C GLY A 483 3.15 -15.14 -12.51
N PRO A 484 2.16 -14.47 -13.10
CA PRO A 484 2.39 -13.24 -13.84
C PRO A 484 2.73 -12.05 -12.94
N LEU A 485 3.38 -11.04 -13.53
CA LEU A 485 3.73 -9.78 -12.86
C LEU A 485 2.48 -9.00 -12.46
N MET A 486 1.42 -9.06 -13.27
CA MET A 486 0.15 -8.38 -13.02
C MET A 486 -1.01 -9.26 -13.50
N GLY A 487 -2.17 -9.06 -12.89
CA GLY A 487 -3.45 -9.53 -13.41
C GLY A 487 -4.16 -8.43 -14.19
N ALA A 488 -5.46 -8.64 -14.38
CA ALA A 488 -6.32 -7.74 -15.13
C ALA A 488 -6.37 -6.34 -14.53
N ARG A 489 -6.71 -5.36 -15.37
CA ARG A 489 -7.14 -4.03 -14.94
C ARG A 489 -6.10 -3.31 -14.08
N PHE A 490 -4.83 -3.54 -14.38
CA PHE A 490 -3.77 -2.68 -13.87
C PHE A 490 -3.59 -1.50 -14.82
N VAL A 491 -3.54 -0.28 -14.28
CA VAL A 491 -3.55 0.95 -15.08
C VAL A 491 -2.33 1.81 -14.75
N ASN A 492 -1.58 2.19 -15.79
CA ASN A 492 -0.59 3.24 -15.74
C ASN A 492 -1.16 4.47 -16.47
N TRP A 493 -1.34 5.58 -15.78
CA TRP A 493 -2.06 6.75 -16.30
C TRP A 493 -1.30 8.06 -16.06
N ASN A 494 -0.99 8.81 -17.11
CA ASN A 494 -0.19 10.05 -17.02
C ASN A 494 1.15 9.78 -16.30
N ILE A 495 1.94 8.85 -16.84
CA ILE A 495 3.27 8.50 -16.32
C ILE A 495 4.32 9.20 -17.17
N ARG A 496 5.32 9.81 -16.52
CA ARG A 496 6.39 10.55 -17.21
C ARG A 496 7.73 9.90 -16.94
N THR A 497 8.46 9.57 -18.00
CA THR A 497 9.78 8.95 -17.95
C THR A 497 10.79 9.74 -18.78
N PRO A 498 11.34 10.87 -18.27
CA PRO A 498 12.24 11.72 -19.03
C PRO A 498 13.56 11.04 -19.45
N SER A 499 13.98 9.96 -18.81
CA SER A 499 15.13 9.15 -19.25
C SER A 499 14.90 8.40 -20.56
N GLY A 500 13.65 8.25 -21.01
CA GLY A 500 13.28 7.41 -22.15
C GLY A 500 13.08 5.92 -21.80
N GLU A 501 13.33 5.52 -20.55
CA GLU A 501 13.23 4.13 -20.11
C GLU A 501 11.77 3.71 -19.88
N ASN A 502 11.33 2.66 -20.59
CA ASN A 502 9.95 2.17 -20.54
C ASN A 502 9.73 0.96 -19.60
N TYR A 503 10.73 0.61 -18.79
CA TYR A 503 10.71 -0.61 -17.98
C TYR A 503 9.47 -0.69 -17.09
N ILE A 504 8.65 -1.74 -17.28
CA ILE A 504 7.31 -1.99 -16.71
C ILE A 504 6.25 -0.93 -17.04
N VAL A 505 6.58 0.36 -17.02
CA VAL A 505 5.63 1.45 -17.27
C VAL A 505 4.94 1.32 -18.63
N GLY A 506 5.67 0.82 -19.64
CA GLY A 506 5.21 0.67 -21.02
C GLY A 506 4.96 -0.78 -21.45
N TRP A 507 5.03 -1.77 -20.55
CA TRP A 507 4.93 -3.19 -20.91
C TRP A 507 3.49 -3.63 -21.08
N ALA A 508 2.89 -3.26 -22.21
CA ALA A 508 1.49 -3.50 -22.51
C ALA A 508 1.15 -5.01 -22.54
N ASN A 509 2.08 -5.86 -22.99
CA ASN A 509 1.87 -7.31 -22.98
C ASN A 509 1.88 -7.94 -21.57
N ALA A 510 2.41 -7.25 -20.57
CA ALA A 510 2.39 -7.66 -19.17
C ALA A 510 1.26 -7.02 -18.35
N THR A 511 0.36 -6.29 -19.02
CA THR A 511 -0.76 -5.56 -18.40
C THR A 511 -2.08 -6.08 -18.99
N PRO A 512 -2.43 -7.37 -18.78
CA PRO A 512 -3.57 -7.96 -19.46
C PRO A 512 -4.86 -7.24 -19.09
N SER A 513 -5.75 -6.98 -20.05
CA SER A 513 -7.00 -6.25 -19.86
C SER A 513 -6.86 -5.00 -18.98
N GLY A 514 -5.73 -4.28 -19.08
CA GLY A 514 -5.47 -3.05 -18.35
C GLY A 514 -5.35 -1.86 -19.29
N ALA A 515 -4.67 -0.81 -18.86
CA ALA A 515 -4.48 0.37 -19.70
C ALA A 515 -3.15 1.10 -19.44
N ILE A 516 -2.59 1.66 -20.52
CA ILE A 516 -1.46 2.60 -20.50
C ILE A 516 -1.93 3.87 -21.20
N VAL A 517 -2.18 4.93 -20.44
CA VAL A 517 -2.75 6.17 -20.97
C VAL A 517 -1.81 7.33 -20.65
N GLY A 518 -1.44 8.13 -21.65
CA GLY A 518 -0.62 9.32 -21.41
C GLY A 518 0.81 9.03 -20.96
N LEU A 519 1.42 7.91 -21.42
CA LEU A 519 2.83 7.62 -21.17
C LEU A 519 3.70 8.61 -21.94
N GLN A 520 4.48 9.42 -21.23
CA GLN A 520 5.30 10.49 -21.77
C GLN A 520 6.79 10.20 -21.59
N GLY A 521 7.61 10.56 -22.58
CA GLY A 521 9.07 10.36 -22.57
C GLY A 521 9.52 8.99 -23.07
N SER A 522 8.67 7.96 -23.00
CA SER A 522 8.93 6.62 -23.56
C SER A 522 7.71 6.05 -24.28
N THR A 523 7.87 4.92 -24.98
CA THR A 523 6.79 4.29 -25.76
C THR A 523 6.39 2.92 -25.19
N PRO A 524 5.11 2.54 -25.27
CA PRO A 524 4.67 1.21 -24.92
C PRO A 524 5.25 0.13 -25.85
N THR A 525 5.32 -1.11 -25.35
CA THR A 525 5.79 -2.28 -26.10
C THR A 525 4.96 -3.51 -25.80
N TRP A 526 4.80 -4.36 -26.82
CA TRP A 526 4.09 -5.63 -26.76
C TRP A 526 5.01 -6.85 -26.62
N LYS A 527 6.32 -6.63 -26.46
CA LYS A 527 7.33 -7.69 -26.56
C LYS A 527 8.22 -7.78 -25.32
N ALA A 528 7.87 -7.11 -24.23
CA ALA A 528 8.64 -7.17 -23.00
C ALA A 528 8.57 -8.57 -22.39
N GLN A 529 9.73 -9.17 -22.10
CA GLN A 529 9.84 -10.51 -21.54
C GLN A 529 8.99 -11.57 -22.29
N ALA A 530 9.01 -11.58 -23.62
CA ALA A 530 8.20 -12.48 -24.45
C ALA A 530 8.41 -13.99 -24.17
N ASN A 531 9.48 -14.36 -23.46
CA ASN A 531 9.74 -15.73 -23.00
C ASN A 531 9.09 -16.09 -21.65
N ARG A 532 8.43 -15.14 -20.99
CA ARG A 532 7.80 -15.28 -19.66
C ARG A 532 6.33 -14.86 -19.64
N THR A 533 5.92 -14.06 -20.61
CA THR A 533 4.59 -13.45 -20.69
C THR A 533 4.13 -13.51 -22.14
N PRO A 534 2.85 -13.84 -22.42
CA PRO A 534 2.29 -13.74 -23.77
C PRO A 534 2.59 -12.38 -24.39
N SER A 535 2.96 -12.36 -25.67
CA SER A 535 3.39 -11.16 -26.39
C SER A 535 2.48 -10.89 -27.60
N GLY A 536 2.51 -9.65 -28.10
CA GLY A 536 1.70 -9.21 -29.23
C GLY A 536 0.47 -8.41 -28.81
N GLU A 537 0.05 -7.50 -29.69
CA GLU A 537 -1.01 -6.53 -29.43
C GLU A 537 -2.37 -7.19 -29.20
N SER A 538 -2.74 -8.15 -30.06
CA SER A 538 -4.01 -8.87 -29.97
C SER A 538 -4.10 -9.85 -28.80
N SER A 539 -3.00 -10.10 -28.06
CA SER A 539 -3.01 -11.12 -27.01
C SER A 539 -3.49 -10.58 -25.67
N SER A 540 -3.03 -9.42 -25.22
CA SER A 540 -3.21 -8.96 -23.84
C SER A 540 -4.55 -8.30 -23.52
N GLY A 541 -5.20 -7.66 -24.48
CA GLY A 541 -6.35 -6.78 -24.23
C GLY A 541 -6.02 -5.48 -23.48
N CYS A 542 -4.73 -5.14 -23.27
CA CYS A 542 -4.33 -3.83 -22.78
C CYS A 542 -4.76 -2.74 -23.79
N ARG A 543 -5.28 -1.62 -23.31
CA ARG A 543 -5.57 -0.44 -24.15
C ARG A 543 -4.50 0.62 -23.99
N ILE A 544 -4.11 1.25 -25.10
CA ILE A 544 -3.15 2.35 -25.11
C ILE A 544 -3.85 3.58 -25.67
N GLU A 545 -3.82 4.69 -24.93
CA GLU A 545 -4.38 5.97 -25.36
C GLU A 545 -3.40 7.12 -25.10
N SER A 546 -3.46 8.14 -25.95
CA SER A 546 -2.70 9.40 -25.80
C SER A 546 -1.18 9.23 -25.54
N PRO A 547 -0.45 8.35 -26.26
CA PRO A 547 0.99 8.18 -26.04
C PRO A 547 1.73 9.49 -26.33
N GLY A 548 2.61 9.90 -25.41
CA GLY A 548 3.36 11.16 -25.50
C GLY A 548 2.58 12.41 -25.11
N GLU A 549 1.30 12.29 -24.74
CA GLU A 549 0.41 13.42 -24.48
C GLU A 549 -0.10 13.41 -23.02
N LEU A 550 -0.51 14.58 -22.52
CA LEU A 550 -1.21 14.69 -21.25
C LEU A 550 -2.66 14.22 -21.45
N PRO A 551 -3.14 13.18 -20.74
CA PRO A 551 -4.52 12.72 -20.86
C PRO A 551 -5.46 13.57 -19.99
N GLU A 552 -6.75 13.59 -20.35
CA GLU A 552 -7.83 14.11 -19.52
C GLU A 552 -8.76 12.94 -19.12
N PRO A 553 -9.01 12.72 -17.81
CA PRO A 553 -8.46 13.45 -16.66
C PRO A 553 -6.95 13.24 -16.50
N SER A 554 -6.22 14.23 -15.98
CA SER A 554 -4.76 14.09 -15.76
C SER A 554 -4.41 13.15 -14.59
N ASN A 555 -5.32 12.98 -13.64
CA ASN A 555 -5.16 12.07 -12.50
C ASN A 555 -6.40 11.18 -12.37
N LEU A 556 -6.23 9.91 -12.74
CA LEU A 556 -7.35 8.96 -12.82
C LEU A 556 -8.00 8.71 -11.46
N TYR A 557 -7.21 8.50 -10.40
CA TYR A 557 -7.74 8.24 -9.06
C TYR A 557 -8.57 9.41 -8.54
N GLN A 558 -8.06 10.64 -8.69
CA GLN A 558 -8.80 11.82 -8.25
C GLN A 558 -10.13 11.97 -8.98
N ALA A 559 -10.15 11.71 -10.30
CA ALA A 559 -11.38 11.74 -11.09
C ALA A 559 -12.36 10.65 -10.65
N GLN A 560 -11.89 9.41 -10.43
CA GLN A 560 -12.71 8.31 -9.90
C GLN A 560 -13.33 8.65 -8.54
N LEU A 561 -12.53 9.19 -7.62
CA LEU A 561 -12.99 9.61 -6.29
C LEU A 561 -14.08 10.68 -6.40
N GLN A 562 -13.86 11.72 -7.20
CA GLN A 562 -14.87 12.75 -7.41
C GLN A 562 -16.15 12.22 -8.04
N LEU A 563 -16.05 11.34 -9.05
CA LEU A 563 -17.22 10.72 -9.67
C LEU A 563 -18.06 9.95 -8.64
N ARG A 564 -17.41 9.14 -7.78
CA ARG A 564 -18.11 8.37 -6.74
C ARG A 564 -18.74 9.28 -5.69
N LEU A 565 -18.01 10.26 -5.16
CA LEU A 565 -18.51 11.15 -4.11
C LEU A 565 -19.67 12.02 -4.61
N LYS A 566 -19.66 12.46 -5.88
CA LYS A 566 -20.80 13.17 -6.50
C LYS A 566 -22.05 12.30 -6.55
N LYS A 567 -21.93 11.01 -6.90
CA LYS A 567 -23.06 10.07 -6.93
C LYS A 567 -23.66 9.77 -5.54
N GLN A 568 -22.90 9.99 -4.46
CA GLN A 568 -23.35 9.77 -3.08
C GLN A 568 -24.06 10.98 -2.47
N GLN A 569 -23.98 12.17 -3.09
CA GLN A 569 -24.73 13.34 -2.61
C GLN A 569 -26.22 13.18 -2.97
N PRO A 570 -27.15 13.44 -2.03
CA PRO A 570 -28.57 13.48 -2.37
C PRO A 570 -28.79 14.56 -3.44
N SER A 571 -29.53 14.24 -4.51
CA SER A 571 -29.90 15.21 -5.54
C SER A 571 -30.46 16.48 -4.87
N PRO A 572 -30.06 17.69 -5.30
CA PRO A 572 -30.69 18.91 -4.82
C PRO A 572 -32.20 18.79 -5.03
N ARG A 573 -32.98 18.93 -3.96
CA ARG A 573 -34.43 18.91 -4.01
C ARG A 573 -34.98 20.15 -4.70
#